data_AF-A0A518JZ76-F1
#
_entry.id   AF-A0A518JZ76-F1
#
_cell.length_a   1.000
_cell.length_b   1.000
_cell.length_c   1.000
_cell.angle_alpha   90.00
_cell.angle_beta   90.00
_cell.angle_gamma   90.00
#
_symmetry.space_group_name_H-M   'P 1'
#
loop_
_entity.id
_entity.type
_entity.pdbx_description
1 polymer ?
#
loop_
_entity_poly.entity_id
_entity_poly.type
_entity_poly.pdbx_seq_one_letter_code
_entity_poly.pdbx_strand_id
1 'polypeptide(L)'
;MDAYWFETLLASDDPGSHWWAACQLMNAGVEGLPHLPQLLDLRDRLDLPSQTDTRERGFVLYATRSTGTILNAAGFDHDDQLHVRGCRWINSVTDCDDIDIAAIGIWAIGDLGTPPQSTVDRLLNCVQHDDRFDPSGLHSLRSIAFRMLARVDRALASNLTDTLACNEYASAMSAWIAAAKARPAGHYDHGPELKAKPAWLLAHNGG
;
A
#
# COMPACT_ATOMS: atom_id res chain seq x y z
N MET A 1 -10.59 2.01 -21.25
CA MET A 1 -10.23 0.63 -20.88
C MET A 1 -11.23 -0.38 -21.51
N ASP A 2 -10.80 -1.58 -21.94
CA ASP A 2 -11.73 -2.61 -22.50
C ASP A 2 -12.45 -3.35 -21.37
N ALA A 3 -13.69 -2.97 -21.10
CA ALA A 3 -14.49 -3.54 -20.01
C ALA A 3 -14.73 -5.05 -20.19
N TYR A 4 -14.94 -5.50 -21.43
CA TYR A 4 -15.18 -6.91 -21.74
C TYR A 4 -13.94 -7.76 -21.44
N TRP A 5 -12.75 -7.22 -21.69
CA TRP A 5 -11.49 -7.88 -21.36
C TRP A 5 -11.33 -8.10 -19.85
N PHE A 6 -11.61 -7.08 -19.03
CA PHE A 6 -11.56 -7.21 -17.57
C PHE A 6 -12.59 -8.17 -17.02
N GLU A 7 -13.83 -8.08 -17.49
CA GLU A 7 -14.90 -9.01 -17.11
C GLU A 7 -14.50 -10.45 -17.42
N THR A 8 -13.92 -10.70 -18.59
CA THR A 8 -13.45 -12.04 -18.98
C THR A 8 -12.36 -12.57 -18.04
N LEU A 9 -11.37 -11.75 -17.70
CA LEU A 9 -10.28 -12.18 -16.81
C LEU A 9 -10.74 -12.38 -15.37
N LEU A 10 -11.59 -11.49 -14.84
CA LEU A 10 -12.11 -11.57 -13.48
C LEU A 10 -13.14 -12.71 -13.32
N ALA A 11 -13.84 -13.10 -14.39
CA ALA A 11 -14.74 -14.25 -14.39
C ALA A 11 -14.05 -15.60 -14.65
N SER A 12 -12.76 -15.60 -15.01
CA SER A 12 -11.98 -16.82 -15.25
C SER A 12 -11.83 -17.67 -13.97
N ASP A 13 -11.60 -18.97 -14.12
CA ASP A 13 -11.20 -19.85 -13.01
C ASP A 13 -9.66 -19.90 -12.81
N ASP A 14 -8.90 -19.17 -13.64
CA ASP A 14 -7.43 -19.12 -13.55
C ASP A 14 -6.94 -17.98 -12.63
N PRO A 15 -6.24 -18.30 -11.52
CA PRO A 15 -5.66 -17.28 -10.63
C PRO A 15 -4.66 -16.35 -11.32
N GLY A 16 -4.01 -16.81 -12.42
CA GLY A 16 -3.13 -15.98 -13.23
C GLY A 16 -3.88 -14.84 -13.92
N SER A 17 -5.09 -15.10 -14.40
CA SER A 17 -5.98 -14.13 -15.01
C SER A 17 -6.44 -13.07 -14.01
N HIS A 18 -6.80 -13.49 -12.79
CA HIS A 18 -7.17 -12.57 -11.71
C HIS A 18 -6.00 -11.65 -11.33
N TRP A 19 -4.82 -12.24 -11.12
CA TRP A 19 -3.60 -11.48 -10.83
C TRP A 19 -3.31 -10.45 -11.92
N TRP A 20 -3.40 -10.85 -13.19
CA TRP A 20 -3.12 -9.95 -14.31
C TRP A 20 -4.14 -8.81 -14.41
N ALA A 21 -5.43 -9.11 -14.24
CA ALA A 21 -6.47 -8.08 -14.18
C ALA A 21 -6.21 -7.09 -13.03
N ALA A 22 -5.89 -7.58 -11.83
CA ALA A 22 -5.57 -6.73 -10.68
C ALA A 22 -4.35 -5.83 -10.94
N CYS A 23 -3.29 -6.36 -11.56
CA CYS A 23 -2.11 -5.60 -11.98
C CYS A 23 -2.48 -4.43 -12.91
N GLN A 24 -3.31 -4.68 -13.93
CA GLN A 24 -3.71 -3.65 -14.89
C GLN A 24 -4.62 -2.59 -14.25
N LEU A 25 -5.53 -3.00 -13.35
CA LEU A 25 -6.43 -2.09 -12.64
C LEU A 25 -5.70 -1.09 -11.74
N MET A 26 -4.50 -1.42 -11.25
CA MET A 26 -3.72 -0.51 -10.39
C MET A 26 -3.44 0.85 -11.05
N ASN A 27 -3.34 0.88 -12.39
CA ASN A 27 -3.07 2.09 -13.17
C ASN A 27 -4.31 2.61 -13.92
N ALA A 28 -5.50 2.03 -13.69
CA ALA A 28 -6.74 2.39 -14.38
C ALA A 28 -7.30 3.75 -13.94
N GLY A 29 -6.98 4.19 -12.72
CA GLY A 29 -7.64 5.33 -12.10
C GLY A 29 -9.15 5.10 -12.00
N VAL A 30 -9.95 6.13 -12.31
CA VAL A 30 -11.41 6.07 -12.20
C VAL A 30 -12.04 5.06 -13.18
N GLU A 31 -11.38 4.74 -14.30
CA GLU A 31 -11.86 3.73 -15.25
C GLU A 31 -11.94 2.32 -14.64
N GLY A 32 -11.26 2.07 -13.52
CA GLY A 32 -11.31 0.80 -12.80
C GLY A 32 -12.55 0.63 -11.92
N LEU A 33 -13.30 1.70 -11.62
CA LEU A 33 -14.45 1.67 -10.70
C LEU A 33 -15.54 0.64 -11.09
N PRO A 34 -15.91 0.48 -12.37
CA PRO A 34 -16.88 -0.55 -12.77
C PRO A 34 -16.44 -1.99 -12.46
N HIS A 35 -15.13 -2.23 -12.33
CA HIS A 35 -14.54 -3.56 -12.08
C HIS A 35 -14.30 -3.84 -10.59
N LEU A 36 -14.39 -2.81 -9.74
CA LEU A 36 -14.18 -2.95 -8.30
C LEU A 36 -15.12 -3.98 -7.64
N PRO A 37 -16.43 -4.06 -7.96
CA PRO A 37 -17.31 -5.07 -7.37
C PRO A 37 -16.81 -6.51 -7.58
N GLN A 38 -16.44 -6.85 -8.83
CA GLN A 38 -15.94 -8.19 -9.17
C GLN A 38 -14.61 -8.50 -8.48
N LEU A 39 -13.74 -7.51 -8.37
CA LEU A 39 -12.46 -7.65 -7.67
C LEU A 39 -12.67 -7.93 -6.16
N LEU A 40 -13.64 -7.25 -5.53
CA LEU A 40 -14.01 -7.51 -4.13
C LEU A 40 -14.72 -8.86 -3.95
N ASP A 41 -15.53 -9.28 -4.93
CA ASP A 41 -16.20 -10.59 -4.90
C ASP A 41 -15.20 -11.74 -5.03
N LEU A 42 -14.15 -11.59 -5.86
CA LEU A 42 -13.05 -12.55 -5.93
C LEU A 42 -12.30 -12.64 -4.60
N ARG A 43 -12.01 -11.49 -3.98
CA ARG A 43 -11.39 -11.45 -2.65
C ARG A 43 -12.21 -12.22 -1.62
N ASP A 44 -13.53 -12.08 -1.63
CA ASP A 44 -14.39 -12.76 -0.63
C ASP A 44 -14.41 -14.29 -0.79
N ARG A 45 -13.95 -14.81 -1.93
CA ARG A 45 -13.79 -16.25 -2.18
C ARG A 45 -12.43 -16.79 -1.74
N LEU A 46 -11.47 -15.91 -1.49
CA LEU A 46 -10.14 -16.31 -1.05
C LEU A 46 -10.15 -16.52 0.46
N ASP A 47 -9.78 -17.72 0.88
CA ASP A 47 -9.34 -17.95 2.24
C ASP A 47 -7.90 -17.41 2.34
N LEU A 48 -7.64 -16.51 3.29
CA LEU A 48 -6.30 -15.95 3.53
C LEU A 48 -5.56 -16.63 4.70
N PRO A 49 -5.60 -17.97 4.93
CA PRO A 49 -4.71 -18.58 5.89
C PRO A 49 -3.32 -18.73 5.24
N SER A 50 -2.32 -18.87 6.12
CA SER A 50 -0.86 -18.83 5.94
C SER A 50 -0.19 -19.61 4.79
N GLN A 51 -0.93 -20.16 3.82
CA GLN A 51 -0.41 -20.95 2.68
C GLN A 51 -1.12 -20.63 1.36
N THR A 52 -1.43 -19.36 1.08
CA THR A 52 -1.93 -18.93 -0.25
C THR A 52 -0.99 -19.38 -1.38
N ASP A 53 -1.55 -19.86 -2.50
CA ASP A 53 -0.80 -20.07 -3.73
C ASP A 53 -0.08 -18.77 -4.13
N THR A 54 1.10 -18.86 -4.75
CA THR A 54 1.89 -17.69 -5.16
C THR A 54 1.07 -16.75 -6.06
N ARG A 55 0.15 -17.30 -6.85
CA ARG A 55 -0.73 -16.50 -7.73
C ARG A 55 -1.87 -15.83 -6.97
N GLU A 56 -2.50 -16.50 -6.02
CA GLU A 56 -3.54 -15.91 -5.15
C GLU A 56 -2.93 -14.81 -4.28
N ARG A 57 -1.74 -15.05 -3.72
CA ARG A 57 -0.94 -14.02 -3.05
C ARG A 57 -0.70 -12.84 -3.98
N GLY A 58 -0.28 -13.10 -5.22
CA GLY A 58 -0.13 -12.09 -6.26
C GLY A 58 -1.41 -11.28 -6.46
N PHE A 59 -2.55 -11.94 -6.65
CA PHE A 59 -3.83 -11.26 -6.77
C PHE A 59 -4.09 -10.34 -5.57
N VAL A 60 -3.98 -10.84 -4.34
CA VAL A 60 -4.21 -10.04 -3.12
C VAL A 60 -3.33 -8.80 -3.10
N LEU A 61 -2.05 -8.94 -3.45
CA LEU A 61 -1.11 -7.82 -3.49
C LEU A 61 -1.60 -6.71 -4.43
N TYR A 62 -1.88 -7.05 -5.68
CA TYR A 62 -2.25 -6.05 -6.68
C TYR A 62 -3.69 -5.56 -6.54
N ALA A 63 -4.60 -6.43 -6.12
CA ALA A 63 -6.01 -6.11 -5.98
C ALA A 63 -6.26 -5.16 -4.79
N THR A 64 -5.49 -5.31 -3.71
CA THR A 64 -5.52 -4.37 -2.58
C THR A 64 -5.03 -2.98 -3.02
N ARG A 65 -3.90 -2.92 -3.76
CA ARG A 65 -3.35 -1.65 -4.29
C ARG A 65 -4.28 -1.00 -5.30
N SER A 66 -4.84 -1.77 -6.24
CA SER A 66 -5.75 -1.25 -7.25
C SER A 66 -7.03 -0.70 -6.63
N THR A 67 -7.56 -1.33 -5.58
CA THR A 67 -8.68 -0.78 -4.82
C THR A 67 -8.34 0.58 -4.23
N GLY A 68 -7.16 0.74 -3.63
CA GLY A 68 -6.69 2.03 -3.11
C GLY A 68 -6.62 3.10 -4.20
N THR A 69 -6.03 2.79 -5.36
CA THR A 69 -5.87 3.75 -6.46
C THR A 69 -7.19 4.08 -7.16
N ILE A 70 -8.09 3.12 -7.33
CA ILE A 70 -9.43 3.31 -7.90
C ILE A 70 -10.25 4.24 -7.00
N LEU A 71 -10.31 3.96 -5.69
CA LEU A 71 -11.09 4.77 -4.74
C LEU A 71 -10.56 6.19 -4.63
N ASN A 72 -9.24 6.38 -4.66
CA ASN A 72 -8.63 7.70 -4.72
C ASN A 72 -9.05 8.46 -5.99
N ALA A 73 -8.94 7.81 -7.14
CA ALA A 73 -9.27 8.43 -8.42
C ALA A 73 -10.77 8.75 -8.58
N ALA A 74 -11.65 7.93 -8.00
CA ALA A 74 -13.09 8.17 -7.96
C ALA A 74 -13.49 9.28 -6.98
N GLY A 75 -12.66 9.53 -5.96
CA GLY A 75 -13.03 10.32 -4.79
C GLY A 75 -13.83 9.46 -3.81
N PHE A 76 -13.23 9.15 -2.66
CA PHE A 76 -13.88 8.32 -1.65
C PHE A 76 -15.20 8.94 -1.19
N ASP A 77 -16.23 8.09 -1.07
CA ASP A 77 -17.58 8.45 -0.66
C ASP A 77 -17.98 7.54 0.50
N HIS A 78 -18.42 8.14 1.60
CA HIS A 78 -18.78 7.43 2.82
C HIS A 78 -20.19 6.86 2.78
N ASP A 79 -21.04 7.39 1.89
CA ASP A 79 -22.40 6.92 1.68
C ASP A 79 -22.46 5.75 0.68
N ASP A 80 -21.43 5.59 -0.16
CA ASP A 80 -21.30 4.48 -1.10
C ASP A 80 -20.78 3.19 -0.41
N GLN A 81 -21.62 2.17 -0.38
CA GLN A 81 -21.29 0.87 0.21
C GLN A 81 -20.13 0.15 -0.48
N LEU A 82 -19.91 0.36 -1.78
CA LEU A 82 -18.79 -0.19 -2.52
C LEU A 82 -17.47 0.43 -2.04
N HIS A 83 -17.45 1.75 -1.86
CA HIS A 83 -16.31 2.49 -1.33
C HIS A 83 -15.99 2.04 0.10
N VAL A 84 -17.01 1.97 0.96
CA VAL A 84 -16.88 1.47 2.34
C VAL A 84 -16.36 0.03 2.37
N ARG A 85 -16.85 -0.86 1.49
CA ARG A 85 -16.38 -2.25 1.39
C ARG A 85 -14.92 -2.31 0.96
N GLY A 86 -14.50 -1.53 -0.02
CA GLY A 86 -13.10 -1.47 -0.47
C GLY A 86 -12.16 -0.97 0.63
N CYS A 87 -12.51 0.11 1.32
CA CYS A 87 -11.73 0.61 2.47
C CYS A 87 -11.67 -0.40 3.62
N ARG A 88 -12.78 -1.08 3.94
CA ARG A 88 -12.81 -2.12 4.97
C ARG A 88 -11.87 -3.27 4.62
N TRP A 89 -11.85 -3.69 3.37
CA TRP A 89 -10.93 -4.72 2.92
C TRP A 89 -9.47 -4.26 3.06
N ILE A 90 -9.11 -3.08 2.55
CA ILE A 90 -7.75 -2.53 2.69
C ILE A 90 -7.30 -2.55 4.16
N ASN A 91 -8.16 -2.09 5.08
CA ASN A 91 -7.87 -2.11 6.51
C ASN A 91 -7.66 -3.54 7.03
N SER A 92 -8.52 -4.50 6.65
CA SER A 92 -8.38 -5.89 7.09
C SER A 92 -7.08 -6.55 6.61
N VAL A 93 -6.56 -6.16 5.44
CA VAL A 93 -5.30 -6.69 4.90
C VAL A 93 -4.12 -6.33 5.80
N THR A 94 -4.17 -5.18 6.50
CA THR A 94 -3.11 -4.78 7.44
C THR A 94 -3.01 -5.66 8.69
N ASP A 95 -4.06 -6.44 9.00
CA ASP A 95 -4.10 -7.41 10.11
C ASP A 95 -3.58 -8.79 9.73
N CYS A 96 -3.23 -9.05 8.46
CA CYS A 96 -2.72 -10.35 8.05
C CYS A 96 -1.39 -10.69 8.74
N ASP A 97 -1.21 -11.94 9.18
CA ASP A 97 0.04 -12.40 9.79
C ASP A 97 1.21 -12.42 8.80
N ASP A 98 0.90 -12.62 7.52
CA ASP A 98 1.86 -12.50 6.43
C ASP A 98 2.29 -11.05 6.26
N ILE A 99 3.56 -10.78 6.57
CA ILE A 99 4.13 -9.44 6.61
C ILE A 99 4.07 -8.74 5.24
N ASP A 100 4.25 -9.46 4.13
CA ASP A 100 4.19 -8.82 2.81
C ASP A 100 2.76 -8.41 2.47
N ILE A 101 1.78 -9.23 2.86
CA ILE A 101 0.36 -8.91 2.70
C ILE A 101 -0.01 -7.74 3.62
N ALA A 102 0.40 -7.76 4.89
CA ALA A 102 0.15 -6.63 5.79
C ALA A 102 0.79 -5.33 5.28
N ALA A 103 2.02 -5.40 4.78
CA ALA A 103 2.72 -4.27 4.17
C ALA A 103 1.92 -3.73 2.97
N ILE A 104 1.37 -4.60 2.11
CA ILE A 104 0.61 -4.13 0.95
C ILE A 104 -0.67 -3.39 1.36
N GLY A 105 -1.34 -3.84 2.43
CA GLY A 105 -2.50 -3.14 2.98
C GLY A 105 -2.13 -1.74 3.44
N ILE A 106 -1.00 -1.60 4.15
CA ILE A 106 -0.49 -0.29 4.61
C ILE A 106 -0.19 0.61 3.40
N TRP A 107 0.46 0.06 2.37
CA TRP A 107 0.70 0.79 1.11
C TRP A 107 -0.59 1.23 0.42
N ALA A 108 -1.59 0.37 0.37
CA ALA A 108 -2.88 0.67 -0.26
C ALA A 108 -3.63 1.78 0.49
N ILE A 109 -3.50 1.87 1.83
CA ILE A 109 -4.02 3.02 2.57
C ILE A 109 -3.36 4.31 2.05
N GLY A 110 -2.05 4.30 1.83
CA GLY A 110 -1.33 5.45 1.27
C GLY A 110 -1.76 5.81 -0.16
N ASP A 111 -2.33 4.87 -0.91
CA ASP A 111 -2.83 5.10 -2.26
C ASP A 111 -4.26 5.64 -2.31
N LEU A 112 -5.03 5.57 -1.21
CA LEU A 112 -6.36 6.18 -1.08
C LEU A 112 -6.35 7.71 -1.21
N GLY A 113 -5.19 8.35 -1.07
CA GLY A 113 -5.05 9.81 -1.13
C GLY A 113 -5.60 10.48 0.12
N THR A 114 -6.91 10.70 0.18
CA THR A 114 -7.62 11.27 1.35
C THR A 114 -8.54 10.20 1.95
N PRO A 115 -7.98 9.27 2.75
CA PRO A 115 -8.77 8.19 3.34
C PRO A 115 -9.73 8.69 4.43
N PRO A 116 -10.78 7.92 4.77
CA PRO A 116 -11.63 8.23 5.93
C PRO A 116 -10.83 8.16 7.24
N GLN A 117 -11.28 8.89 8.26
CA GLN A 117 -10.58 8.99 9.55
C GLN A 117 -10.27 7.62 10.18
N SER A 118 -11.21 6.66 10.11
CA SER A 118 -11.00 5.30 10.62
C SER A 118 -9.79 4.58 10.00
N THR A 119 -9.48 4.90 8.74
CA THR A 119 -8.34 4.34 8.03
C THR A 119 -7.04 5.07 8.38
N VAL A 120 -7.11 6.38 8.68
CA VAL A 120 -5.98 7.12 9.28
C VAL A 120 -5.66 6.59 10.68
N ASP A 121 -6.69 6.36 11.51
CA ASP A 121 -6.54 5.79 12.84
C ASP A 121 -5.90 4.39 12.78
N ARG A 122 -6.23 3.61 11.75
CA ARG A 122 -5.58 2.33 11.50
C ARG A 122 -4.08 2.48 11.21
N LEU A 123 -3.68 3.43 10.37
CA LEU A 123 -2.26 3.73 10.15
C LEU A 123 -1.56 4.18 11.42
N LEU A 124 -2.20 5.04 12.23
CA LEU A 124 -1.68 5.47 13.52
C LEU A 124 -1.43 4.28 14.46
N ASN A 125 -2.38 3.36 14.54
CA ASN A 125 -2.24 2.14 15.32
C ASN A 125 -1.03 1.32 14.84
N CYS A 126 -0.85 1.15 13.52
CA CYS A 126 0.34 0.47 12.99
C CYS A 126 1.64 1.21 13.33
N VAL A 127 1.67 2.54 13.25
CA VAL A 127 2.84 3.35 13.63
C VAL A 127 3.24 3.14 15.10
N GLN A 128 2.26 3.03 15.99
CA GLN A 128 2.48 2.98 17.44
C GLN A 128 2.73 1.56 17.97
N HIS A 129 2.13 0.55 17.35
CA HIS A 129 2.00 -0.77 17.96
C HIS A 129 2.49 -1.93 17.08
N ASP A 130 2.75 -1.73 15.79
CA ASP A 130 3.21 -2.82 14.93
C ASP A 130 4.73 -3.03 15.06
N ASP A 131 5.13 -4.18 15.60
CA ASP A 131 6.52 -4.55 15.82
C ASP A 131 7.02 -5.63 14.86
N ARG A 132 6.22 -5.98 13.83
CA ARG A 132 6.57 -7.00 12.85
C ARG A 132 7.62 -6.47 11.88
N PHE A 133 8.63 -7.30 11.61
CA PHE A 133 9.70 -7.06 10.66
C PHE A 133 9.69 -8.09 9.54
N ASP A 134 10.09 -7.68 8.36
CA ASP A 134 10.39 -8.59 7.26
C ASP A 134 11.48 -9.63 7.66
N PRO A 135 11.64 -10.73 6.90
CA PRO A 135 12.63 -11.76 7.22
C PRO A 135 14.08 -11.26 7.30
N SER A 136 14.38 -10.09 6.71
CA SER A 136 15.71 -9.48 6.80
C SER A 136 15.94 -8.74 8.13
N GLY A 137 14.88 -8.42 8.86
CA GLY A 137 14.92 -7.61 10.08
C GLY A 137 15.21 -6.13 9.83
N LEU A 138 15.24 -5.69 8.57
CA LEU A 138 15.60 -4.33 8.19
C LEU A 138 14.39 -3.43 7.95
N HIS A 139 13.23 -4.03 7.68
CA HIS A 139 12.03 -3.30 7.30
C HIS A 139 10.86 -3.68 8.19
N SER A 140 10.42 -2.74 9.03
CA SER A 140 9.26 -2.92 9.90
C SER A 140 7.97 -2.42 9.27
N LEU A 141 6.85 -3.02 9.65
CA LEU A 141 5.53 -2.54 9.23
C LEU A 141 5.22 -1.14 9.78
N ARG A 142 5.63 -0.82 11.02
CA ARG A 142 5.47 0.55 11.57
C ARG A 142 6.21 1.61 10.77
N SER A 143 7.41 1.31 10.25
CA SER A 143 8.15 2.28 9.41
C SER A 143 7.45 2.52 8.07
N ILE A 144 6.86 1.48 7.49
CA ILE A 144 6.02 1.60 6.28
C ILE A 144 4.76 2.41 6.60
N ALA A 145 4.12 2.15 7.75
CA ALA A 145 2.94 2.89 8.19
C ALA A 145 3.25 4.37 8.41
N PHE A 146 4.40 4.71 9.01
CA PHE A 146 4.83 6.10 9.19
C PHE A 146 5.01 6.79 7.83
N ARG A 147 5.65 6.11 6.89
CA ARG A 147 5.84 6.61 5.53
C ARG A 147 4.50 6.86 4.83
N MET A 148 3.53 5.96 4.98
CA MET A 148 2.21 6.11 4.36
C MET A 148 1.36 7.17 5.07
N LEU A 149 1.48 7.29 6.38
CA LEU A 149 0.89 8.38 7.15
C LEU A 149 1.41 9.73 6.65
N ALA A 150 2.73 9.89 6.49
CA ALA A 150 3.32 11.12 5.94
C ALA A 150 2.87 11.45 4.51
N ARG A 151 2.34 10.46 3.77
CA ARG A 151 1.76 10.64 2.44
C ARG A 151 0.30 11.13 2.51
N VAL A 152 -0.51 10.58 3.41
CA VAL A 152 -1.95 10.92 3.51
C VAL A 152 -2.22 12.11 4.44
N ASP A 153 -1.43 12.26 5.50
CA ASP A 153 -1.50 13.35 6.47
C ASP A 153 -0.10 13.68 7.01
N ARG A 154 0.56 14.63 6.35
CA ARG A 154 1.90 15.07 6.74
C ARG A 154 1.92 15.77 8.10
N ALA A 155 0.89 16.53 8.44
CA ALA A 155 0.86 17.28 9.70
C ALA A 155 0.81 16.31 10.89
N LEU A 156 0.00 15.25 10.77
CA LEU A 156 -0.07 14.20 11.76
C LEU A 156 1.25 13.42 11.87
N ALA A 157 1.89 13.07 10.75
CA ALA A 157 3.19 12.41 10.76
C ALA A 157 4.29 13.28 11.40
N SER A 158 4.26 14.60 11.21
CA SER A 158 5.18 15.54 11.86
C SER A 158 5.08 15.56 13.39
N ASN A 159 3.94 15.15 13.96
CA ASN A 159 3.79 15.02 15.42
C ASN A 159 4.37 13.70 15.97
N LEU A 160 4.87 12.82 15.10
CA LEU A 160 5.37 11.49 15.44
C LEU A 160 6.85 11.31 15.13
N THR A 161 7.61 12.40 15.01
CA THR A 161 9.05 12.37 14.67
C THR A 161 9.90 11.67 15.71
N ASP A 162 9.47 11.65 16.96
CA ASP A 162 10.20 11.05 18.08
C ASP A 162 9.88 9.55 18.28
N THR A 163 9.10 8.96 17.38
CA THR A 163 8.70 7.54 17.47
C THR A 163 9.74 6.59 16.87
N LEU A 164 9.71 5.33 17.32
CA LEU A 164 10.52 4.26 16.69
C LEU A 164 10.24 4.11 15.20
N ALA A 165 8.99 4.26 14.79
CA ALA A 165 8.58 4.17 13.39
C ALA A 165 9.28 5.23 12.51
N CYS A 166 9.37 6.48 12.99
CA CYS A 166 10.09 7.54 12.32
C CYS A 166 11.59 7.23 12.21
N ASN A 167 12.20 6.80 13.31
CA ASN A 167 13.64 6.47 13.35
C ASN A 167 13.99 5.33 12.39
N GLU A 168 13.18 4.27 12.34
CA GLU A 168 13.34 3.16 11.41
C GLU A 168 13.17 3.59 9.95
N TYR A 169 12.16 4.43 9.68
CA TYR A 169 11.98 5.01 8.35
C TYR A 169 13.18 5.86 7.91
N ALA A 170 13.69 6.73 8.78
CA ALA A 170 14.86 7.56 8.50
C ALA A 170 16.12 6.72 8.26
N SER A 171 16.31 5.66 9.05
CA SER A 171 17.42 4.71 8.89
C SER A 171 17.35 3.98 7.55
N ALA A 172 16.18 3.40 7.22
CA ALA A 172 15.95 2.73 5.94
C ALA A 172 16.19 3.69 4.75
N MET A 173 15.73 4.93 4.86
CA MET A 173 15.93 5.93 3.82
C MET A 173 17.40 6.31 3.64
N SER A 174 18.13 6.48 4.74
CA SER A 174 19.57 6.76 4.71
C SER A 174 20.35 5.62 4.06
N ALA A 175 20.02 4.37 4.40
CA ALA A 175 20.61 3.18 3.78
C ALA A 175 20.33 3.11 2.28
N TRP A 176 19.09 3.36 1.84
CA TRP A 176 18.74 3.37 0.42
C TRP A 176 19.43 4.50 -0.36
N ILE A 177 19.58 5.69 0.23
CA ILE A 177 20.32 6.81 -0.36
C ILE A 177 21.81 6.45 -0.50
N ALA A 178 22.41 5.82 0.51
CA ALA A 178 23.81 5.38 0.46
C ALA A 178 24.01 4.30 -0.61
N ALA A 179 23.11 3.31 -0.67
CA ALA A 179 23.13 2.25 -1.68
C ALA A 179 22.95 2.81 -3.11
N ALA A 180 22.08 3.80 -3.30
CA ALA A 180 21.90 4.46 -4.61
C ALA A 180 23.18 5.16 -5.08
N LYS A 181 23.91 5.84 -4.17
CA LYS A 181 25.19 6.49 -4.48
C LYS A 181 26.30 5.51 -4.85
N ALA A 182 26.26 4.29 -4.30
CA ALA A 182 27.26 3.26 -4.54
C ALA A 182 27.05 2.48 -5.86
N ARG A 183 25.99 2.78 -6.63
CA ARG A 183 25.69 2.05 -7.87
C ARG A 183 26.67 2.38 -9.01
N PRO A 184 26.99 1.41 -9.88
CA PRO A 184 27.79 1.65 -11.07
C PRO A 184 27.16 2.70 -12.00
N ALA A 185 28.00 3.44 -12.73
CA ALA A 185 27.55 4.40 -13.73
C ALA A 185 26.73 3.71 -14.85
N GLY A 186 25.65 4.34 -15.30
CA GLY A 186 24.78 3.84 -16.38
C GLY A 186 23.45 3.21 -15.92
N HIS A 187 23.19 3.11 -14.61
CA HIS A 187 21.88 2.73 -14.07
C HIS A 187 21.03 3.97 -13.75
N TYR A 188 19.70 3.84 -13.85
CA TYR A 188 18.77 4.92 -13.50
C TYR A 188 18.97 5.34 -12.03
N ASP A 189 19.23 6.65 -11.83
CA ASP A 189 19.49 7.22 -10.51
C ASP A 189 18.17 7.58 -9.81
N HIS A 190 17.74 6.72 -8.89
CA HIS A 190 16.61 7.01 -7.99
C HIS A 190 16.98 7.98 -6.85
N GLY A 191 18.24 8.41 -6.76
CA GLY A 191 18.76 9.28 -5.71
C GLY A 191 17.95 10.56 -5.47
N PRO A 192 17.52 11.31 -6.51
CA PRO A 192 16.68 12.49 -6.34
C PRO A 192 15.33 12.18 -5.67
N GLU A 193 14.64 11.12 -6.09
CA GLU A 193 13.35 10.69 -5.55
C GLU A 193 13.48 10.20 -4.10
N LEU A 194 14.55 9.46 -3.81
CA LEU A 194 14.84 8.94 -2.48
C LEU A 194 15.22 10.05 -1.49
N LYS A 195 15.85 11.14 -1.96
CA LYS A 195 16.16 12.31 -1.13
C LYS A 195 14.95 13.20 -0.89
N ALA A 196 14.08 13.37 -1.89
CA ALA A 196 12.91 14.23 -1.78
C ALA A 196 11.89 13.72 -0.75
N LYS A 197 11.70 12.40 -0.66
CA LYS A 197 10.70 11.77 0.23
C LYS A 197 10.89 12.08 1.72
N PRO A 198 12.10 11.91 2.30
CA PRO A 198 12.37 12.25 3.70
C PRO A 198 12.89 13.68 3.88
N ALA A 199 12.98 14.52 2.84
CA ALA A 199 13.62 15.84 2.95
C ALA A 199 13.01 16.72 4.06
N TRP A 200 11.68 16.70 4.20
CA TRP A 200 10.95 17.43 5.24
C TRP A 200 11.29 16.96 6.65
N LEU A 201 11.68 15.69 6.81
CA LEU A 201 12.09 15.10 8.09
C LEU A 201 13.57 15.39 8.36
N LEU A 202 14.43 15.22 7.36
CA LEU A 202 15.89 15.35 7.50
C LEU A 202 16.36 16.80 7.57
N ALA A 203 15.59 17.76 7.05
CA ALA A 203 15.91 19.19 7.15
C ALA A 203 15.72 19.75 8.57
N HIS A 204 14.96 19.08 9.44
CA HIS A 204 14.70 19.54 10.81
C HIS A 204 15.71 19.00 11.84
N ASN A 205 16.52 18.00 11.48
CA ASN A 205 17.56 17.43 12.34
C ASN A 205 18.97 17.98 12.04
N GLY A 206 19.07 19.07 11.27
CA GLY A 206 20.33 19.68 10.83
C GLY A 206 20.57 21.10 11.37
N GLY A 207 19.88 21.50 12.44
CA GLY A 207 20.04 22.78 13.13
C GLY A 207 20.78 22.65 14.46
#